data_AF-A0A7G6X8T0-F1
#
_entry.id   AF-A0A7G6X8T0-F1
#
_cell.length_a   1.000
_cell.length_b   1.000
_cell.length_c   1.000
_cell.angle_alpha   90.00
_cell.angle_beta   90.00
_cell.angle_gamma   90.00
#
_symmetry.space_group_name_H-M   'P 1'
#
loop_
_entity.id
_entity.type
_entity.pdbx_description
1 polymer ?
#
loop_
_entity_poly.entity_id
_entity_poly.type
_entity_poly.pdbx_seq_one_letter_code
_entity_poly.pdbx_strand_id
1 'polypeptide(L)'
;MKETAITTPEALTVTTSDEIECDWYRPGDPEGKGWTDTDQLYHRLPARARGVVPDSVWDLSTYPSSLLVRFRTDAARIAARWTVGLPQLGTWHMAPSARSGLDLYGRDDAGRFRWVGISQSSSYPTTVAPMVDGLDGAVREYLAYLPLFNTLESLEIGVEPGARFEVLPPPGDRPIVYYGTSIVHGAAASRPGMTVPAQLGRRLGRTVVGLGFSGSGKMEIELAQLIADIDAAVYVVDCLPNMDADQVTERALPFIRELRSRRPDVPVLLIEDRTYANAWARPAMQDHHRTNRAALAEAYRAANDPGVHYVTGQGLLGEDGDDTVDGSHPTDLGFARISEALTPILERLLGR
;
A
#
# COMPACT_ATOMS: atom_id res chain seq x y z
N MET A 1 -31.67 45.33 -44.01
CA MET A 1 -31.56 44.91 -42.60
C MET A 1 -31.24 43.42 -42.61
N LYS A 2 -30.02 43.08 -42.17
CA LYS A 2 -29.49 41.79 -41.72
C LYS A 2 -29.57 40.58 -42.67
N GLU A 3 -28.42 40.29 -43.28
CA GLU A 3 -27.98 38.95 -43.67
C GLU A 3 -28.02 38.02 -42.46
N THR A 4 -28.59 36.82 -42.64
CA THR A 4 -28.52 35.74 -41.66
C THR A 4 -27.54 34.71 -42.19
N ALA A 5 -26.29 34.81 -41.74
CA ALA A 5 -25.25 33.84 -42.04
C ALA A 5 -25.54 32.51 -41.33
N ILE A 6 -25.38 31.44 -42.10
CA ILE A 6 -25.43 30.03 -41.70
C ILE A 6 -24.25 29.78 -40.75
N THR A 7 -24.52 29.28 -39.55
CA THR A 7 -23.50 28.76 -38.63
C THR A 7 -23.49 27.24 -38.69
N THR A 8 -22.45 26.71 -39.34
CA THR A 8 -22.06 25.30 -39.29
C THR A 8 -21.47 25.01 -37.90
N PRO A 9 -21.69 23.84 -37.28
CA PRO A 9 -21.02 23.50 -36.03
C PRO A 9 -19.50 23.38 -36.29
N GLU A 10 -18.72 24.18 -35.57
CA GLU A 10 -17.26 24.06 -35.53
C GLU A 10 -16.88 22.65 -35.09
N ALA A 11 -16.05 22.00 -35.92
CA ALA A 11 -15.34 20.80 -35.50
C ALA A 11 -14.39 21.19 -34.37
N LEU A 12 -14.72 20.78 -33.13
CA LEU A 12 -13.76 20.75 -32.03
C LEU A 12 -12.63 19.81 -32.46
N THR A 13 -11.55 20.41 -32.94
CA THR A 13 -10.26 19.76 -33.07
C THR A 13 -9.78 19.48 -31.65
N VAL A 14 -10.05 18.27 -31.17
CA VAL A 14 -9.33 17.72 -30.03
C VAL A 14 -7.90 17.52 -30.53
N THR A 15 -7.03 18.48 -30.23
CA THR A 15 -5.59 18.27 -30.28
C THR A 15 -5.28 17.17 -29.28
N THR A 16 -5.09 15.94 -29.79
CA THR A 16 -4.45 14.88 -29.02
C THR A 16 -3.12 15.42 -28.54
N SER A 17 -2.89 15.32 -27.24
CA SER A 17 -1.69 15.74 -26.52
C SER A 17 -0.41 15.47 -27.30
N ASP A 18 0.50 16.44 -27.30
CA ASP A 18 1.92 16.29 -27.66
C ASP A 18 2.41 14.89 -27.21
N GLU A 19 2.81 14.05 -28.17
CA GLU A 19 3.36 12.74 -27.84
C GLU A 19 4.62 12.97 -27.00
N ILE A 20 4.62 12.47 -25.76
CA ILE A 20 5.81 12.45 -24.93
C ILE A 20 6.82 11.53 -25.65
N GLU A 21 7.77 12.14 -26.37
CA GLU A 21 8.83 11.42 -27.09
C GLU A 21 9.73 10.70 -26.07
N CYS A 22 9.55 9.39 -25.95
CA CYS A 22 10.21 8.54 -24.95
C CYS A 22 10.53 7.16 -25.53
N ASP A 23 11.61 6.57 -25.03
CA ASP A 23 11.80 5.12 -25.06
C ASP A 23 11.00 4.51 -23.90
N TRP A 24 10.10 3.57 -24.20
CA TRP A 24 9.16 2.98 -23.24
C TRP A 24 9.60 1.58 -22.81
N TYR A 25 9.67 1.35 -21.49
CA TYR A 25 10.14 0.11 -20.89
C TYR A 25 9.10 -0.49 -19.96
N ARG A 26 8.89 -1.81 -20.05
CA ARG A 26 8.11 -2.56 -19.06
C ARG A 26 9.00 -2.90 -17.87
N PRO A 27 8.61 -2.53 -16.64
CA PRO A 27 9.50 -2.62 -15.49
C PRO A 27 9.63 -4.02 -14.85
N GLY A 28 9.13 -5.08 -15.50
CA GLY A 28 9.23 -6.47 -15.01
C GLY A 28 8.29 -6.79 -13.84
N ASP A 29 8.67 -7.78 -13.03
CA ASP A 29 7.91 -8.20 -11.85
C ASP A 29 7.97 -7.15 -10.73
N PRO A 30 6.85 -6.75 -10.12
CA PRO A 30 6.86 -5.77 -9.06
C PRO A 30 7.41 -6.35 -7.75
N GLU A 31 8.11 -5.51 -6.99
CA GLU A 31 8.47 -5.78 -5.60
C GLU A 31 7.23 -5.70 -4.70
N GLY A 32 7.21 -6.51 -3.64
CA GLY A 32 6.15 -6.53 -2.63
C GLY A 32 5.11 -7.63 -2.84
N LYS A 33 5.28 -8.50 -3.85
CA LYS A 33 4.44 -9.69 -4.02
C LYS A 33 4.82 -10.78 -3.01
N GLY A 34 3.82 -11.40 -2.39
CA GLY A 34 4.01 -12.60 -1.56
C GLY A 34 4.08 -13.91 -2.35
N TRP A 35 3.57 -13.91 -3.58
CA TRP A 35 3.41 -15.12 -4.41
C TRP A 35 3.67 -14.83 -5.88
N THR A 36 4.09 -15.86 -6.62
CA THR A 36 4.29 -15.80 -8.07
C THR A 36 3.15 -16.43 -8.86
N ASP A 37 2.35 -17.32 -8.24
CA ASP A 37 1.21 -18.01 -8.84
C ASP A 37 -0.07 -17.16 -8.79
N THR A 38 -0.02 -15.92 -9.25
CA THR A 38 -1.14 -14.95 -9.26
C THR A 38 -1.87 -14.89 -10.61
N ASP A 39 -3.17 -14.64 -10.62
CA ASP A 39 -3.98 -14.53 -11.86
C ASP A 39 -3.50 -13.42 -12.82
N GLN A 40 -3.05 -12.30 -12.27
CA GLN A 40 -2.50 -11.17 -13.02
C GLN A 40 -1.23 -10.67 -12.33
N LEU A 41 -0.34 -10.04 -13.11
CA LEU A 41 0.98 -9.59 -12.65
C LEU A 41 0.91 -8.75 -11.36
N TYR A 42 -0.09 -7.89 -11.26
CA TYR A 42 -0.24 -6.91 -10.19
C TYR A 42 -1.18 -7.33 -9.06
N HIS A 43 -1.68 -8.58 -9.07
CA HIS A 43 -2.47 -9.11 -7.97
C HIS A 43 -1.59 -9.46 -6.77
N ARG A 44 -2.16 -9.33 -5.57
CA ARG A 44 -1.46 -9.52 -4.30
C ARG A 44 -1.69 -10.88 -3.64
N LEU A 45 -2.69 -11.65 -4.06
CA LEU A 45 -2.96 -13.02 -3.59
C LEU A 45 -2.75 -14.04 -4.73
N PRO A 46 -2.37 -15.29 -4.40
CA PRO A 46 -2.20 -16.34 -5.39
C PRO A 46 -3.57 -16.76 -5.96
N ALA A 47 -3.60 -17.24 -7.20
CA ALA A 47 -4.82 -17.67 -7.90
C ALA A 47 -5.67 -18.66 -7.08
N ARG A 48 -5.01 -19.55 -6.33
CA ARG A 48 -5.65 -20.53 -5.44
C ARG A 48 -6.42 -19.93 -4.27
N ALA A 49 -6.25 -18.65 -3.97
CA ALA A 49 -7.03 -17.97 -2.93
C ALA A 49 -8.46 -17.66 -3.40
N ARG A 50 -8.72 -17.61 -4.71
CA ARG A 50 -10.04 -17.33 -5.27
C ARG A 50 -11.05 -18.40 -4.84
N GLY A 51 -12.14 -17.98 -4.18
CA GLY A 51 -13.16 -18.88 -3.64
C GLY A 51 -12.76 -19.59 -2.34
N VAL A 52 -11.56 -19.34 -1.83
CA VAL A 52 -11.10 -19.79 -0.50
C VAL A 52 -11.21 -18.66 0.50
N VAL A 53 -10.75 -17.46 0.11
CA VAL A 53 -10.90 -16.24 0.92
C VAL A 53 -12.25 -15.58 0.64
N PRO A 54 -12.78 -14.75 1.55
CA PRO A 54 -14.00 -13.99 1.27
C PRO A 54 -13.88 -13.17 -0.02
N ASP A 55 -14.97 -13.07 -0.79
CA ASP A 55 -14.97 -12.35 -2.08
C ASP A 55 -14.46 -10.90 -1.93
N SER A 56 -14.80 -10.22 -0.83
CA SER A 56 -14.31 -8.87 -0.56
C SER A 56 -12.79 -8.80 -0.38
N VAL A 57 -12.17 -9.82 0.22
CA VAL A 57 -10.70 -9.93 0.31
C VAL A 57 -10.10 -10.20 -1.06
N TRP A 58 -10.71 -11.11 -1.83
CA TRP A 58 -10.25 -11.43 -3.18
C TRP A 58 -10.28 -10.20 -4.09
N ASP A 59 -11.40 -9.47 -4.14
CA ASP A 59 -11.56 -8.29 -4.98
C ASP A 59 -10.52 -7.21 -4.62
N LEU A 60 -10.31 -6.97 -3.33
CA LEU A 60 -9.31 -6.01 -2.85
C LEU A 60 -7.87 -6.47 -3.10
N SER A 61 -7.62 -7.78 -3.26
CA SER A 61 -6.30 -8.31 -3.60
C SER A 61 -5.88 -8.00 -5.04
N THR A 62 -6.83 -7.61 -5.91
CA THR A 62 -6.54 -7.25 -7.30
C THR A 62 -5.90 -5.87 -7.45
N TYR A 63 -5.93 -5.04 -6.40
CA TYR A 63 -5.31 -3.72 -6.40
C TYR A 63 -3.83 -3.84 -5.99
N PRO A 64 -2.89 -3.14 -6.65
CA PRO A 64 -1.46 -3.29 -6.40
C PRO A 64 -0.97 -2.45 -5.21
N SER A 65 -1.82 -2.24 -4.19
CA SER A 65 -1.43 -1.47 -3.01
C SER A 65 -0.17 -2.05 -2.36
N SER A 66 0.78 -1.18 -2.01
CA SER A 66 2.11 -1.53 -1.48
C SER A 66 3.07 -2.21 -2.47
N LEU A 67 2.66 -2.46 -3.71
CA LEU A 67 3.58 -2.89 -4.76
C LEU A 67 4.35 -1.70 -5.33
N LEU A 68 5.57 -1.96 -5.79
CA LEU A 68 6.41 -0.98 -6.48
C LEU A 68 7.25 -1.65 -7.56
N VAL A 69 7.79 -0.85 -8.47
CA VAL A 69 8.81 -1.31 -9.42
C VAL A 69 10.12 -0.56 -9.21
N ARG A 70 11.24 -1.24 -9.49
CA ARG A 70 12.60 -0.70 -9.32
C ARG A 70 13.32 -0.62 -10.64
N PHE A 71 13.97 0.50 -10.88
CA PHE A 71 14.76 0.70 -12.07
C PHE A 71 15.90 1.69 -11.80
N ARG A 72 16.87 1.71 -12.70
CA ARG A 72 17.99 2.64 -12.70
C ARG A 72 18.04 3.37 -14.02
N THR A 73 18.20 4.68 -13.97
CA THR A 73 18.31 5.53 -15.16
C THR A 73 19.11 6.80 -14.86
N ASP A 74 19.74 7.36 -15.89
CA ASP A 74 20.31 8.72 -15.92
C ASP A 74 19.38 9.73 -16.59
N ALA A 75 18.11 9.39 -16.77
CA ALA A 75 17.15 10.24 -17.44
C ALA A 75 16.97 11.60 -16.75
N ALA A 76 16.93 12.67 -17.54
CA ALA A 76 16.53 14.00 -17.14
C ALA A 76 15.01 14.11 -16.96
N ARG A 77 14.23 13.30 -17.69
CA ARG A 77 12.77 13.23 -17.62
C ARG A 77 12.30 11.78 -17.49
N ILE A 78 11.40 11.54 -16.53
CA ILE A 78 10.75 10.23 -16.38
C ILE A 78 9.25 10.43 -16.58
N ALA A 79 8.66 9.65 -17.47
CA ALA A 79 7.23 9.58 -17.73
C ALA A 79 6.68 8.18 -17.44
N ALA A 80 5.36 8.05 -17.38
CA ALA A 80 4.69 6.77 -17.25
C ALA A 80 3.49 6.68 -18.18
N ARG A 81 3.24 5.46 -18.67
CA ARG A 81 2.01 5.06 -19.33
C ARG A 81 1.43 3.90 -18.56
N TRP A 82 0.19 4.02 -18.09
CA TRP A 82 -0.45 2.95 -17.34
C TRP A 82 -1.94 2.88 -17.59
N THR A 83 -2.49 1.67 -17.47
CA THR A 83 -3.90 1.37 -17.67
C THR A 83 -4.50 0.84 -16.37
N VAL A 84 -5.60 1.46 -15.92
CA VAL A 84 -6.35 1.04 -14.74
C VAL A 84 -7.72 0.50 -15.15
N GLY A 85 -8.28 -0.44 -14.39
CA GLY A 85 -9.53 -1.12 -14.75
C GLY A 85 -10.80 -0.52 -14.12
N LEU A 86 -10.69 0.43 -13.18
CA LEU A 86 -11.86 1.11 -12.60
C LEU A 86 -11.95 2.58 -13.05
N PRO A 87 -13.12 3.07 -13.53
CA PRO A 87 -13.29 4.44 -14.02
C PRO A 87 -13.29 5.51 -12.93
N GLN A 88 -13.53 5.13 -11.67
CA GLN A 88 -13.54 6.04 -10.54
C GLN A 88 -12.11 6.43 -10.14
N LEU A 89 -11.49 7.44 -10.76
CA LEU A 89 -10.05 7.69 -10.56
C LEU A 89 -9.68 8.18 -9.15
N GLY A 90 -10.57 8.89 -8.46
CA GLY A 90 -10.43 9.33 -7.06
C GLY A 90 -11.76 9.24 -6.28
N THR A 91 -11.72 9.50 -4.98
CA THR A 91 -12.89 9.57 -4.09
C THR A 91 -12.87 10.84 -3.23
N TRP A 92 -13.90 11.06 -2.41
CA TRP A 92 -13.99 12.24 -1.55
C TRP A 92 -12.85 12.34 -0.51
N HIS A 93 -12.24 11.21 -0.12
CA HIS A 93 -11.14 11.15 0.85
C HIS A 93 -9.82 10.64 0.24
N MET A 94 -9.78 10.28 -1.04
CA MET A 94 -8.54 9.85 -1.72
C MET A 94 -8.39 10.52 -3.07
N ALA A 95 -7.31 11.28 -3.23
CA ALA A 95 -6.99 11.94 -4.49
C ALA A 95 -6.72 10.93 -5.61
N PRO A 96 -6.91 11.30 -6.90
CA PRO A 96 -6.55 10.45 -8.04
C PRO A 96 -5.09 10.00 -8.05
N SER A 97 -4.20 10.82 -7.48
CA SER A 97 -2.80 10.49 -7.23
C SER A 97 -2.61 9.25 -6.34
N ALA A 98 -3.41 9.11 -5.29
CA ALA A 98 -3.39 7.98 -4.37
C ALA A 98 -4.09 6.75 -4.94
N ARG A 99 -5.34 6.94 -5.37
CA ARG A 99 -6.22 5.83 -5.74
C ARG A 99 -5.77 5.16 -7.03
N SER A 100 -5.37 5.95 -8.04
CA SER A 100 -5.13 5.48 -9.41
C SER A 100 -3.79 5.96 -10.01
N GLY A 101 -2.98 6.66 -9.23
CA GLY A 101 -1.72 7.27 -9.68
C GLY A 101 -0.48 6.49 -9.28
N LEU A 102 0.68 7.07 -9.61
CA LEU A 102 2.01 6.53 -9.38
C LEU A 102 2.84 7.56 -8.58
N ASP A 103 3.77 7.08 -7.78
CA ASP A 103 4.58 7.91 -6.89
C ASP A 103 6.06 7.50 -6.93
N LEU A 104 6.92 8.45 -7.29
CA LEU A 104 8.32 8.22 -7.64
C LEU A 104 9.24 8.67 -6.52
N TYR A 105 10.12 7.76 -6.11
CA TYR A 105 11.21 8.00 -5.20
C TYR A 105 12.54 7.73 -5.90
N GLY A 106 13.57 8.53 -5.61
CA GLY A 106 14.94 8.34 -6.07
C GLY A 106 15.90 8.21 -4.89
N ARG A 107 16.96 7.43 -5.07
CA ARG A 107 18.00 7.25 -4.05
C ARG A 107 18.95 8.44 -4.03
N ASP A 108 19.04 9.13 -2.89
CA ASP A 108 19.97 10.24 -2.67
C ASP A 108 21.42 9.75 -2.44
N ASP A 109 22.38 10.66 -2.43
CA ASP A 109 23.81 10.35 -2.23
C ASP A 109 24.10 9.75 -0.85
N ALA A 110 23.21 9.95 0.12
CA ALA A 110 23.27 9.31 1.44
C ALA A 110 22.64 7.91 1.44
N GLY A 111 22.26 7.39 0.26
CA GLY A 111 21.67 6.07 0.07
C GLY A 111 20.21 5.95 0.45
N ARG A 112 19.51 7.07 0.72
CA ARG A 112 18.12 7.10 1.18
C ARG A 112 17.16 7.41 0.05
N PHE A 113 16.01 6.75 0.02
CA PHE A 113 14.97 7.10 -0.94
C PHE A 113 14.25 8.38 -0.55
N ARG A 114 14.25 9.36 -1.46
CA ARG A 114 13.58 10.65 -1.35
C ARG A 114 12.52 10.79 -2.41
N TRP A 115 11.45 11.51 -2.09
CA TRP A 115 10.39 11.79 -3.06
C TRP A 115 10.97 12.62 -4.21
N VAL A 116 10.61 12.25 -5.44
CA VAL A 116 11.09 12.87 -6.68
C VAL A 116 9.94 13.43 -7.49
N GLY A 117 8.83 12.70 -7.58
CA GLY A 117 7.74 13.08 -8.46
C GLY A 117 6.49 12.26 -8.24
N ILE A 118 5.42 12.66 -8.89
CA ILE A 118 4.11 12.02 -8.79
C ILE A 118 3.34 12.20 -10.09
N SER A 119 2.60 11.16 -10.49
CA SER A 119 1.64 11.26 -11.59
C SER A 119 0.28 10.81 -11.11
N GLN A 120 -0.71 11.69 -11.22
CA GLN A 120 -2.10 11.30 -11.03
C GLN A 120 -2.70 10.75 -12.32
N SER A 121 -3.64 9.82 -12.20
CA SER A 121 -4.45 9.42 -13.36
C SER A 121 -5.45 10.51 -13.67
N SER A 122 -5.41 11.02 -14.90
CA SER A 122 -6.28 12.09 -15.41
C SER A 122 -7.28 11.60 -16.46
N SER A 123 -7.11 10.38 -16.97
CA SER A 123 -7.94 9.76 -17.99
C SER A 123 -8.12 8.26 -17.74
N TYR A 124 -9.27 7.73 -18.14
CA TYR A 124 -9.60 6.31 -18.08
C TYR A 124 -9.76 5.71 -19.50
N PRO A 125 -9.27 4.50 -19.77
CA PRO A 125 -8.55 3.62 -18.83
C PRO A 125 -7.04 3.91 -18.77
N THR A 126 -6.48 4.56 -19.79
CA THR A 126 -5.04 4.78 -19.92
C THR A 126 -4.67 6.23 -19.66
N THR A 127 -3.65 6.45 -18.84
CA THR A 127 -2.99 7.75 -18.66
C THR A 127 -1.56 7.67 -19.23
N VAL A 128 -1.14 8.72 -19.93
CA VAL A 128 0.27 8.97 -20.31
C VAL A 128 0.64 10.32 -19.72
N ALA A 129 1.60 10.36 -18.81
CA ALA A 129 1.94 11.58 -18.09
C ALA A 129 3.42 11.61 -17.66
N PRO A 130 4.03 12.81 -17.56
CA PRO A 130 5.31 12.95 -16.87
C PRO A 130 5.16 12.59 -15.38
N MET A 131 6.16 11.91 -14.82
CA MET A 131 6.34 11.72 -13.38
C MET A 131 7.21 12.83 -12.78
N VAL A 132 8.26 13.21 -13.52
CA VAL A 132 9.20 14.27 -13.15
C VAL A 132 9.95 14.76 -14.41
N ASP A 133 10.39 16.01 -14.38
CA ASP A 133 11.23 16.65 -15.39
C ASP A 133 12.33 17.46 -14.69
N GLY A 134 13.40 17.79 -15.42
CA GLY A 134 14.51 18.61 -14.92
C GLY A 134 15.40 17.91 -13.89
N LEU A 135 15.57 16.59 -14.00
CA LEU A 135 16.55 15.85 -13.19
C LEU A 135 17.99 16.19 -13.61
N ASP A 136 18.93 15.92 -12.71
CA ASP A 136 20.36 16.23 -12.84
C ASP A 136 21.14 15.33 -13.81
N GLY A 137 20.48 14.34 -14.43
CA GLY A 137 21.10 13.38 -15.33
C GLY A 137 22.03 12.37 -14.63
N ALA A 138 21.99 12.30 -13.29
CA ALA A 138 22.79 11.33 -12.55
C ALA A 138 22.15 9.93 -12.65
N VAL A 139 22.98 8.90 -12.90
CA VAL A 139 22.53 7.50 -12.84
C VAL A 139 22.04 7.20 -11.42
N ARG A 140 20.72 7.05 -11.26
CA ARG A 140 20.08 6.89 -9.95
C ARG A 140 19.13 5.71 -9.95
N GLU A 141 19.01 5.08 -8.79
CA GLU A 141 18.00 4.06 -8.51
C GLU A 141 16.67 4.71 -8.12
N TYR A 142 15.59 4.26 -8.73
CA TYR A 142 14.23 4.76 -8.49
C TYR A 142 13.27 3.64 -8.04
N LEU A 143 12.31 4.02 -7.20
CA LEU A 143 11.14 3.23 -6.84
C LEU A 143 9.90 3.95 -7.38
N ALA A 144 9.07 3.26 -8.16
CA ALA A 144 7.74 3.76 -8.54
C ALA A 144 6.67 2.92 -7.84
N TYR A 145 5.99 3.51 -6.85
CA TYR A 145 4.88 2.89 -6.13
C TYR A 145 3.61 2.92 -6.96
N LEU A 146 2.83 1.83 -6.88
CA LEU A 146 1.67 1.56 -7.73
C LEU A 146 0.33 2.01 -7.08
N PRO A 147 -0.77 2.09 -7.84
CA PRO A 147 -2.07 2.57 -7.34
C PRO A 147 -2.56 1.85 -6.08
N LEU A 148 -3.21 2.59 -5.18
CA LEU A 148 -3.70 2.01 -3.92
C LEU A 148 -5.06 1.34 -4.02
N PHE A 149 -6.02 1.91 -4.76
CA PHE A 149 -7.43 1.48 -4.74
C PHE A 149 -8.03 1.33 -6.14
N ASN A 150 -7.19 1.04 -7.13
CA ASN A 150 -7.57 0.71 -8.49
C ASN A 150 -6.80 -0.52 -8.96
N THR A 151 -7.32 -1.26 -9.93
CA THR A 151 -6.51 -2.30 -10.60
C THR A 151 -5.47 -1.64 -11.49
N LEU A 152 -4.41 -2.39 -11.80
CA LEU A 152 -3.40 -2.00 -12.77
C LEU A 152 -3.30 -3.12 -13.80
N GLU A 153 -3.57 -2.80 -15.06
CA GLU A 153 -3.58 -3.75 -16.17
C GLU A 153 -2.24 -3.72 -16.92
N SER A 154 -1.66 -2.52 -17.08
CA SER A 154 -0.37 -2.34 -17.73
C SER A 154 0.39 -1.15 -17.15
N LEU A 155 1.72 -1.19 -17.23
CA LEU A 155 2.62 -0.11 -16.84
C LEU A 155 3.86 -0.13 -17.75
N GLU A 156 4.21 1.05 -18.25
CA GLU A 156 5.46 1.34 -18.94
C GLU A 156 6.07 2.61 -18.34
N ILE A 157 7.39 2.60 -18.13
CA ILE A 157 8.18 3.76 -17.73
C ILE A 157 8.86 4.31 -18.98
N GLY A 158 8.66 5.60 -19.24
CA GLY A 158 9.26 6.33 -20.35
C GLY A 158 10.45 7.15 -19.87
N VAL A 159 11.55 7.11 -20.61
CA VAL A 159 12.71 8.01 -20.46
C VAL A 159 13.00 8.68 -21.79
N GLU A 160 13.71 9.81 -21.81
CA GLU A 160 14.08 10.42 -23.09
C GLU A 160 14.94 9.49 -23.96
N PRO A 161 14.85 9.57 -25.31
CA PRO A 161 15.61 8.72 -26.20
C PRO A 161 17.12 8.74 -25.92
N GLY A 162 17.72 7.56 -25.79
CA GLY A 162 19.14 7.39 -25.53
C GLY A 162 19.56 7.48 -24.05
N ALA A 163 18.65 7.81 -23.13
CA ALA A 163 18.90 7.62 -21.70
C ALA A 163 19.05 6.13 -21.36
N ARG A 164 19.87 5.81 -20.37
CA ARG A 164 20.04 4.44 -19.88
C ARG A 164 18.81 4.03 -19.10
N PHE A 165 18.36 2.79 -19.28
CA PHE A 165 17.30 2.21 -18.46
C PHE A 165 17.62 0.76 -18.12
N GLU A 166 17.62 0.45 -16.83
CA GLU A 166 17.87 -0.89 -16.30
C GLU A 166 16.78 -1.25 -15.29
N VAL A 167 16.05 -2.33 -15.53
CA VAL A 167 15.13 -2.89 -14.53
C VAL A 167 15.94 -3.56 -13.42
N LEU A 168 15.59 -3.29 -12.16
CA LEU A 168 16.26 -3.89 -11.01
C LEU A 168 15.36 -4.93 -10.34
N PRO A 169 15.92 -6.06 -9.88
CA PRO A 169 15.14 -7.03 -9.12
C PRO A 169 14.76 -6.49 -7.73
N PRO A 170 13.73 -7.06 -7.09
CA PRO A 170 13.47 -6.85 -5.67
C PRO A 170 14.69 -7.23 -4.81
N PRO A 171 14.86 -6.65 -3.60
CA PRO A 171 15.85 -7.10 -2.64
C PRO A 171 15.66 -8.60 -2.32
N GLY A 172 16.77 -9.34 -2.16
CA GLY A 172 16.73 -10.78 -1.84
C GLY A 172 16.49 -11.11 -0.36
N ASP A 173 16.25 -10.10 0.46
CA ASP A 173 16.02 -10.19 1.90
C ASP A 173 14.62 -10.75 2.21
N ARG A 174 14.49 -11.62 3.22
CA ARG A 174 13.16 -12.07 3.71
C ARG A 174 12.27 -10.84 4.02
N PRO A 175 11.05 -10.74 3.48
CA PRO A 175 10.22 -9.55 3.63
C PRO A 175 9.59 -9.43 5.02
N ILE A 176 9.11 -8.24 5.36
CA ILE A 176 8.09 -8.08 6.40
C ILE A 176 6.74 -8.30 5.75
N VAL A 177 5.88 -9.14 6.32
CA VAL A 177 4.50 -9.31 5.82
C VAL A 177 3.56 -8.56 6.75
N TYR A 178 2.89 -7.54 6.24
CA TYR A 178 2.00 -6.67 7.01
C TYR A 178 0.56 -6.89 6.55
N TYR A 179 -0.21 -7.64 7.35
CA TYR A 179 -1.61 -7.93 7.10
C TYR A 179 -2.52 -7.04 7.96
N GLY A 180 -3.57 -6.48 7.35
CA GLY A 180 -4.48 -5.61 8.09
C GLY A 180 -5.63 -5.03 7.28
N THR A 181 -6.08 -3.87 7.70
CA THR A 181 -7.36 -3.25 7.28
C THR A 181 -7.20 -2.26 6.11
N SER A 182 -8.13 -1.31 6.00
CA SER A 182 -8.05 -0.16 5.09
C SER A 182 -6.83 0.72 5.34
N ILE A 183 -6.35 0.79 6.59
CA ILE A 183 -5.16 1.56 6.98
C ILE A 183 -3.92 0.98 6.29
N VAL A 184 -3.73 -0.34 6.38
CA VAL A 184 -2.63 -1.03 5.70
C VAL A 184 -2.78 -0.95 4.18
N HIS A 185 -4.02 -0.95 3.66
CA HIS A 185 -4.31 -0.76 2.24
C HIS A 185 -3.92 0.66 1.76
N GLY A 186 -3.88 1.64 2.67
CA GLY A 186 -3.47 3.00 2.39
C GLY A 186 -4.61 4.03 2.34
N ALA A 187 -5.78 3.72 2.88
CA ALA A 187 -6.81 4.75 3.10
C ALA A 187 -6.41 5.58 4.34
N ALA A 188 -6.14 6.90 4.24
CA ALA A 188 -6.36 7.82 3.12
C ALA A 188 -5.08 8.58 2.73
N ALA A 189 -4.03 7.84 2.37
CA ALA A 189 -2.74 8.41 2.00
C ALA A 189 -2.91 9.35 0.80
N SER A 190 -2.16 10.45 0.75
CA SER A 190 -2.24 11.41 -0.35
C SER A 190 -1.69 10.86 -1.68
N ARG A 191 -0.82 9.85 -1.58
CA ARG A 191 -0.13 9.17 -2.69
C ARG A 191 0.41 7.80 -2.27
N PRO A 192 0.66 6.86 -3.22
CA PRO A 192 1.03 5.49 -2.91
C PRO A 192 2.23 5.29 -1.97
N GLY A 193 3.27 6.13 -2.07
CA GLY A 193 4.46 6.01 -1.24
C GLY A 193 4.29 6.45 0.21
N MET A 194 3.11 6.94 0.61
CA MET A 194 2.83 7.43 1.97
C MET A 194 2.15 6.41 2.90
N THR A 195 1.84 5.20 2.44
CA THR A 195 1.27 4.15 3.29
C THR A 195 2.27 3.64 4.34
N VAL A 196 1.78 3.00 5.41
CA VAL A 196 2.65 2.39 6.44
C VAL A 196 3.64 1.38 5.80
N PRO A 197 3.20 0.41 4.94
CA PRO A 197 4.13 -0.51 4.30
C PRO A 197 5.22 0.19 3.48
N ALA A 198 4.86 1.22 2.69
CA ALA A 198 5.80 1.95 1.86
C ALA A 198 6.84 2.72 2.70
N GLN A 199 6.39 3.39 3.77
CA GLN A 199 7.26 4.13 4.67
C GLN A 199 8.21 3.19 5.44
N LEU A 200 7.69 2.09 5.98
CA LEU A 200 8.50 1.08 6.68
C LEU A 200 9.55 0.46 5.75
N GLY A 201 9.18 0.16 4.50
CA GLY A 201 10.14 -0.41 3.55
C GLY A 201 11.34 0.49 3.29
N ARG A 202 11.11 1.80 3.16
CA ARG A 202 12.20 2.78 3.01
C ARG A 202 12.99 3.01 4.29
N ARG A 203 12.33 3.01 5.46
CA ARG A 203 12.99 3.22 6.77
C ARG A 203 13.88 2.03 7.15
N LEU A 204 13.40 0.81 6.88
CA LEU A 204 14.08 -0.43 7.26
C LEU A 204 15.00 -0.96 6.14
N GLY A 205 14.88 -0.44 4.91
CA GLY A 205 15.65 -0.93 3.76
C GLY A 205 15.32 -2.38 3.42
N ARG A 206 14.06 -2.78 3.57
CA ARG A 206 13.58 -4.15 3.41
C ARG A 206 12.22 -4.16 2.74
N THR A 207 11.95 -5.15 1.89
CA THR A 207 10.64 -5.30 1.26
C THR A 207 9.55 -5.50 2.31
N VAL A 208 8.43 -4.80 2.14
CA VAL A 208 7.22 -4.98 2.94
C VAL A 208 6.09 -5.45 2.03
N VAL A 209 5.65 -6.68 2.23
CA VAL A 209 4.48 -7.25 1.56
C VAL A 209 3.23 -6.74 2.29
N GLY A 210 2.58 -5.71 1.72
CA GLY A 210 1.39 -5.10 2.29
C GLY A 210 0.10 -5.81 1.88
N LEU A 211 -0.53 -6.50 2.82
CA LEU A 211 -1.80 -7.23 2.66
C LEU A 211 -2.92 -6.52 3.43
N GLY A 212 -3.16 -5.25 3.06
CA GLY A 212 -4.30 -4.49 3.55
C GLY A 212 -5.57 -4.81 2.77
N PHE A 213 -6.67 -5.07 3.46
CA PHE A 213 -7.99 -5.31 2.89
C PHE A 213 -9.04 -4.43 3.58
N SER A 214 -9.39 -3.32 2.93
CA SER A 214 -10.38 -2.35 3.40
C SER A 214 -11.70 -2.99 3.84
N GLY A 215 -12.07 -2.78 5.11
CA GLY A 215 -13.27 -3.38 5.72
C GLY A 215 -13.29 -4.92 5.83
N SER A 216 -12.23 -5.60 5.38
CA SER A 216 -12.24 -7.05 5.15
C SER A 216 -11.10 -7.82 5.80
N GLY A 217 -10.01 -7.19 6.25
CA GLY A 217 -8.99 -7.89 7.03
C GLY A 217 -9.51 -8.23 8.43
N LYS A 218 -9.96 -9.47 8.68
CA LYS A 218 -10.63 -9.89 9.92
C LYS A 218 -10.09 -11.22 10.47
N MET A 219 -8.79 -11.47 10.29
CA MET A 219 -8.09 -12.66 10.76
C MET A 219 -8.76 -13.98 10.31
N GLU A 220 -9.17 -14.05 9.04
CA GLU A 220 -9.61 -15.30 8.43
C GLU A 220 -8.49 -16.35 8.51
N ILE A 221 -8.82 -17.59 8.88
CA ILE A 221 -7.81 -18.64 9.07
C ILE A 221 -7.14 -19.02 7.74
N GLU A 222 -7.89 -18.94 6.65
CA GLU A 222 -7.41 -19.14 5.29
C GLU A 222 -6.33 -18.11 4.92
N LEU A 223 -6.44 -16.88 5.43
CA LEU A 223 -5.42 -15.85 5.26
C LEU A 223 -4.16 -16.18 6.05
N ALA A 224 -4.27 -16.70 7.28
CA ALA A 224 -3.09 -17.15 8.04
C ALA A 224 -2.34 -18.26 7.29
N GLN A 225 -3.07 -19.22 6.73
CA GLN A 225 -2.50 -20.33 5.95
C GLN A 225 -1.74 -19.84 4.73
N LEU A 226 -2.34 -18.94 3.96
CA LEU A 226 -1.68 -18.32 2.81
C LEU A 226 -0.47 -17.49 3.25
N ILE A 227 -0.63 -16.59 4.22
CA ILE A 227 0.43 -15.69 4.69
C ILE A 227 1.66 -16.49 5.17
N ALA A 228 1.44 -17.63 5.82
CA ALA A 228 2.50 -18.52 6.26
C ALA A 228 3.28 -19.18 5.10
N ASP A 229 2.78 -19.16 3.86
CA ASP A 229 3.55 -19.62 2.69
C ASP A 229 4.71 -18.67 2.37
N ILE A 230 4.59 -17.39 2.72
CA ILE A 230 5.63 -16.38 2.52
C ILE A 230 6.74 -16.57 3.55
N ASP A 231 7.98 -16.75 3.13
CA ASP A 231 9.14 -16.83 4.04
C ASP A 231 9.49 -15.44 4.62
N ALA A 232 8.75 -15.01 5.63
CA ALA A 232 8.87 -13.68 6.21
C ALA A 232 10.00 -13.58 7.25
N ALA A 233 10.52 -12.36 7.44
CA ALA A 233 11.34 -11.99 8.58
C ALA A 233 10.50 -11.66 9.82
N VAL A 234 9.32 -11.07 9.61
CA VAL A 234 8.34 -10.73 10.65
C VAL A 234 6.93 -10.77 10.03
N TYR A 235 5.96 -11.34 10.74
CA TYR A 235 4.53 -11.16 10.42
C TYR A 235 3.96 -10.05 11.30
N VAL A 236 3.30 -9.06 10.70
CA VAL A 236 2.60 -7.98 11.40
C VAL A 236 1.10 -8.14 11.14
N VAL A 237 0.31 -8.17 12.22
CA VAL A 237 -1.14 -8.40 12.17
C VAL A 237 -1.86 -7.22 12.82
N ASP A 238 -2.58 -6.47 12.00
CA ASP A 238 -3.20 -5.17 12.33
C ASP A 238 -4.64 -5.14 11.80
N CYS A 239 -5.48 -6.04 12.32
CA CYS A 239 -6.84 -6.30 11.83
C CYS A 239 -7.93 -5.78 12.77
N LEU A 240 -7.55 -5.37 13.98
CA LEU A 240 -8.50 -5.03 15.03
C LEU A 240 -9.55 -3.96 14.63
N PRO A 241 -9.24 -2.94 13.78
CA PRO A 241 -10.24 -1.95 13.36
C PRO A 241 -11.46 -2.51 12.59
N ASN A 242 -11.35 -3.70 11.99
CA ASN A 242 -12.41 -4.30 11.16
C ASN A 242 -13.24 -5.35 11.92
N MET A 243 -12.92 -5.61 13.18
CA MET A 243 -13.49 -6.73 13.94
C MET A 243 -14.30 -6.21 15.13
N ASP A 244 -15.21 -7.03 15.65
CA ASP A 244 -15.79 -6.84 16.99
C ASP A 244 -15.17 -7.81 18.00
N ALA A 245 -15.49 -7.65 19.28
CA ALA A 245 -14.88 -8.42 20.36
C ALA A 245 -15.16 -9.93 20.23
N ASP A 246 -16.31 -10.33 19.70
CA ASP A 246 -16.68 -11.73 19.50
C ASP A 246 -15.82 -12.34 18.38
N GLN A 247 -15.67 -11.63 17.26
CA GLN A 247 -14.78 -12.04 16.17
C GLN A 247 -13.33 -12.12 16.62
N VAL A 248 -12.86 -11.18 17.44
CA VAL A 248 -11.48 -11.21 17.97
C VAL A 248 -11.27 -12.42 18.86
N THR A 249 -12.22 -12.68 19.77
CA THR A 249 -12.20 -13.84 20.67
C THR A 249 -12.19 -15.16 19.88
N GLU A 250 -13.00 -15.24 18.83
CA GLU A 250 -13.09 -16.42 17.96
C GLU A 250 -11.79 -16.63 17.16
N ARG A 251 -11.24 -15.57 16.56
CA ARG A 251 -10.28 -15.71 15.45
C ARG A 251 -8.83 -15.42 15.79
N ALA A 252 -8.56 -14.53 16.74
CA ALA A 252 -7.19 -14.04 16.95
C ALA A 252 -6.24 -15.17 17.39
N LEU A 253 -6.63 -15.97 18.39
CA LEU A 253 -5.79 -17.06 18.88
C LEU A 253 -5.56 -18.17 17.83
N PRO A 254 -6.58 -18.67 17.10
CA PRO A 254 -6.37 -19.57 15.97
C PRO A 254 -5.43 -19.00 14.90
N PHE A 255 -5.61 -17.72 14.52
CA PHE A 255 -4.77 -17.07 13.52
C PHE A 255 -3.30 -17.01 13.94
N ILE A 256 -3.03 -16.60 15.19
CA ILE A 256 -1.67 -16.58 15.76
C ILE A 256 -1.06 -17.98 15.74
N ARG A 257 -1.81 -18.99 16.22
CA ARG A 257 -1.34 -20.37 16.28
C ARG A 257 -1.03 -20.95 14.92
N GLU A 258 -1.80 -20.61 13.89
CA GLU A 258 -1.55 -21.07 12.52
C GLU A 258 -0.24 -20.50 11.95
N LEU A 259 0.01 -19.21 12.14
CA LEU A 259 1.28 -18.60 11.74
C LEU A 259 2.46 -19.24 12.50
N ARG A 260 2.35 -19.36 13.82
CA ARG A 260 3.41 -19.90 14.68
C ARG A 260 3.65 -21.40 14.47
N SER A 261 2.62 -22.18 14.13
CA SER A 261 2.78 -23.62 13.86
C SER A 261 3.55 -23.87 12.56
N ARG A 262 3.29 -23.07 11.51
CA ARG A 262 3.98 -23.18 10.22
C ARG A 262 5.34 -22.49 10.20
N ARG A 263 5.50 -21.44 11.01
CA ARG A 263 6.71 -20.59 11.05
C ARG A 263 7.14 -20.36 12.50
N PRO A 264 7.58 -21.41 13.21
CA PRO A 264 7.89 -21.35 14.64
C PRO A 264 9.06 -20.43 15.00
N ASP A 265 9.90 -20.05 14.04
CA ASP A 265 11.04 -19.15 14.28
C ASP A 265 10.77 -17.70 13.83
N VAL A 266 9.63 -17.42 13.19
CA VAL A 266 9.31 -16.08 12.67
C VAL A 266 8.47 -15.31 13.70
N PRO A 267 8.92 -14.13 14.17
CA PRO A 267 8.16 -13.33 15.11
C PRO A 267 6.83 -12.86 14.51
N VAL A 268 5.78 -12.85 15.34
CA VAL A 268 4.46 -12.31 15.01
C VAL A 268 4.22 -11.08 15.88
N LEU A 269 4.04 -9.92 15.26
CA LEU A 269 3.70 -8.65 15.90
C LEU A 269 2.19 -8.39 15.78
N LEU A 270 1.48 -8.42 16.91
CA LEU A 270 0.09 -7.99 16.99
C LEU A 270 0.03 -6.49 17.26
N ILE A 271 -0.77 -5.79 16.46
CA ILE A 271 -1.02 -4.36 16.63
C ILE A 271 -2.47 -4.19 17.10
N GLU A 272 -2.61 -3.53 18.24
CA GLU A 272 -3.89 -3.12 18.78
C GLU A 272 -4.45 -1.91 18.00
N ASP A 273 -5.77 -1.86 17.81
CA ASP A 273 -6.47 -0.75 17.15
C ASP A 273 -6.14 0.59 17.82
N ARG A 274 -5.86 1.60 17.00
CA ARG A 274 -5.77 2.99 17.44
C ARG A 274 -7.14 3.50 17.88
N THR A 275 -7.19 4.54 18.71
CA THR A 275 -8.47 5.15 19.12
C THR A 275 -9.04 6.06 18.01
N TYR A 276 -10.30 5.89 17.62
CA TYR A 276 -11.00 6.81 16.72
C TYR A 276 -10.94 8.25 17.25
N ALA A 277 -10.62 9.23 16.40
CA ALA A 277 -10.39 10.61 16.84
C ALA A 277 -11.63 11.27 17.48
N ASN A 278 -12.83 10.78 17.17
CA ASN A 278 -14.10 11.25 17.74
C ASN A 278 -14.66 10.35 18.85
N ALA A 279 -13.91 9.32 19.30
CA ALA A 279 -14.37 8.40 20.34
C ALA A 279 -14.63 9.10 21.68
N TRP A 280 -13.90 10.17 22.00
CA TRP A 280 -14.12 10.95 23.23
C TRP A 280 -15.55 11.48 23.37
N ALA A 281 -16.25 11.71 22.25
CA ALA A 281 -17.62 12.19 22.22
C ALA A 281 -18.67 11.08 22.00
N ARG A 282 -18.25 9.81 21.88
CA ARG A 282 -19.12 8.70 21.42
C ARG A 282 -18.95 7.47 22.32
N PRO A 283 -19.78 7.31 23.38
CA PRO A 283 -19.65 6.20 24.34
C PRO A 283 -19.65 4.81 23.71
N ALA A 284 -20.46 4.58 22.68
CA ALA A 284 -20.47 3.30 21.96
C ALA A 284 -19.13 2.98 21.27
N MET A 285 -18.41 3.99 20.76
CA MET A 285 -17.09 3.79 20.16
C MET A 285 -16.00 3.57 21.22
N GLN A 286 -16.12 4.23 22.38
CA GLN A 286 -15.24 3.96 23.52
C GLN A 286 -15.40 2.51 23.98
N ASP A 287 -16.65 2.04 24.08
CA ASP A 287 -16.93 0.67 24.47
C ASP A 287 -16.41 -0.34 23.45
N HIS A 288 -16.64 -0.08 22.15
CA HIS A 288 -16.10 -0.90 21.07
C HIS A 288 -14.57 -1.04 21.13
N HIS A 289 -13.82 0.05 21.28
CA HIS A 289 -12.37 -0.06 21.44
C HIS A 289 -12.01 -0.82 22.72
N ARG A 290 -12.66 -0.52 23.85
CA ARG A 290 -12.37 -1.18 25.12
C ARG A 290 -12.53 -2.69 25.03
N THR A 291 -13.63 -3.18 24.45
CA THR A 291 -13.93 -4.61 24.36
C THR A 291 -13.05 -5.32 23.34
N ASN A 292 -12.84 -4.73 22.16
CA ASN A 292 -11.95 -5.29 21.15
C ASN A 292 -10.50 -5.42 21.64
N ARG A 293 -9.98 -4.38 22.30
CA ARG A 293 -8.63 -4.38 22.86
C ARG A 293 -8.46 -5.42 23.95
N ALA A 294 -9.46 -5.54 24.84
CA ALA A 294 -9.46 -6.56 25.88
C ALA A 294 -9.42 -7.98 25.28
N ALA A 295 -10.23 -8.24 24.25
CA ALA A 295 -10.25 -9.53 23.55
C ALA A 295 -8.91 -9.83 22.87
N LEU A 296 -8.28 -8.86 22.19
CA LEU A 296 -6.98 -9.06 21.55
C LEU A 296 -5.86 -9.30 22.58
N ALA A 297 -5.87 -8.55 23.69
CA ALA A 297 -4.92 -8.75 24.78
C ALA A 297 -5.10 -10.12 25.45
N GLU A 298 -6.33 -10.62 25.56
CA GLU A 298 -6.60 -11.98 26.02
C GLU A 298 -6.06 -13.03 25.05
N ALA A 299 -6.33 -12.90 23.74
CA ALA A 299 -5.78 -13.80 22.72
C ALA A 299 -4.24 -13.82 22.73
N TYR A 300 -3.60 -12.66 22.89
CA TYR A 300 -2.15 -12.54 23.06
C TYR A 300 -1.65 -13.32 24.29
N ARG A 301 -2.27 -13.11 25.46
CA ARG A 301 -1.92 -13.86 26.69
C ARG A 301 -2.14 -15.36 26.53
N ALA A 302 -3.23 -15.76 25.88
CA ALA A 302 -3.58 -17.16 25.64
C ALA A 302 -2.69 -17.85 24.60
N ALA A 303 -2.04 -17.08 23.72
CA ALA A 303 -1.03 -17.62 22.82
C ALA A 303 0.18 -18.14 23.62
N ASN A 304 0.57 -17.41 24.69
CA ASN A 304 1.64 -17.80 25.62
C ASN A 304 2.92 -18.27 24.87
N ASP A 305 3.30 -17.54 23.83
CA ASP A 305 4.41 -17.86 22.92
C ASP A 305 5.38 -16.68 22.89
N PRO A 306 6.67 -16.87 23.24
CA PRO A 306 7.66 -15.79 23.28
C PRO A 306 7.97 -15.19 21.90
N GLY A 307 7.61 -15.86 20.80
CA GLY A 307 7.71 -15.33 19.44
C GLY A 307 6.53 -14.46 19.03
N VAL A 308 5.54 -14.27 19.91
CA VAL A 308 4.43 -13.34 19.69
C VAL A 308 4.69 -12.08 20.49
N HIS A 309 4.55 -10.93 19.83
CA HIS A 309 4.79 -9.61 20.36
C HIS A 309 3.52 -8.77 20.24
N TYR A 310 3.39 -7.75 21.09
CA TYR A 310 2.19 -6.94 21.19
C TYR A 310 2.52 -5.45 21.26
N VAL A 311 1.80 -4.65 20.48
CA VAL A 311 1.86 -3.18 20.50
C VAL A 311 0.48 -2.65 20.83
N THR A 312 0.39 -1.81 21.85
CA THR A 312 -0.85 -1.10 22.21
C THR A 312 -1.17 -0.02 21.18
N GLY A 313 -2.45 0.34 21.04
CA GLY A 313 -2.87 1.38 20.10
C GLY A 313 -2.45 2.79 20.55
N GLN A 314 -2.08 2.94 21.83
CA GLN A 314 -1.59 4.19 22.39
C GLN A 314 -0.25 4.59 21.75
N GLY A 315 -0.19 5.83 21.26
CA GLY A 315 1.03 6.39 20.65
C GLY A 315 1.25 6.01 19.18
N LEU A 316 0.38 5.20 18.57
CA LEU A 316 0.40 4.98 17.12
C LEU A 316 -0.04 6.23 16.35
N LEU A 317 -0.97 6.98 16.93
CA LEU A 317 -1.42 8.30 16.49
C LEU A 317 -1.17 9.32 17.59
N GLY A 318 -1.25 10.60 17.25
CA GLY A 318 -1.12 11.70 18.19
C GLY A 318 -2.39 11.92 19.02
N GLU A 319 -2.25 12.70 20.09
CA GLU A 319 -3.36 13.09 20.96
C GLU A 319 -4.13 14.33 20.46
N ASP A 320 -3.68 14.94 19.36
CA ASP A 320 -4.25 16.17 18.79
C ASP A 320 -5.56 15.95 18.02
N GLY A 321 -5.75 14.76 17.44
CA GLY A 321 -6.94 14.40 16.65
C GLY A 321 -6.91 14.87 15.20
N ASP A 322 -5.79 15.44 14.73
CA ASP A 322 -5.65 16.04 13.39
C ASP A 322 -5.05 15.08 12.35
N ASP A 323 -4.75 13.84 12.74
CA ASP A 323 -4.00 12.87 11.94
C ASP A 323 -4.87 11.83 11.22
N THR A 324 -6.18 12.09 11.15
CA THR A 324 -7.15 11.27 10.40
C THR A 324 -8.05 12.14 9.51
N VAL A 325 -8.48 11.61 8.36
CA VAL A 325 -9.35 12.35 7.43
C VAL A 325 -10.83 12.31 7.85
N ASP A 326 -11.24 11.25 8.55
CA ASP A 326 -12.65 10.98 8.87
C ASP A 326 -12.85 10.48 10.31
N GLY A 327 -11.84 10.66 11.17
CA GLY A 327 -11.78 10.08 12.50
C GLY A 327 -11.24 8.65 12.51
N SER A 328 -11.17 7.99 11.34
CA SER A 328 -10.72 6.61 11.16
C SER A 328 -9.44 6.47 10.32
N HIS A 329 -9.43 6.97 9.10
CA HIS A 329 -8.35 6.70 8.17
C HIS A 329 -7.22 7.72 8.37
N PRO A 330 -5.98 7.29 8.64
CA PRO A 330 -4.87 8.23 8.82
C PRO A 330 -4.67 9.11 7.58
N THR A 331 -4.33 10.36 7.81
CA THR A 331 -3.71 11.22 6.79
C THR A 331 -2.21 10.89 6.71
N ASP A 332 -1.46 11.55 5.84
CA ASP A 332 -0.01 11.41 5.77
C ASP A 332 0.69 11.64 7.12
N LEU A 333 0.16 12.56 7.95
CA LEU A 333 0.64 12.79 9.31
C LEU A 333 0.47 11.54 10.18
N GLY A 334 -0.72 10.94 10.16
CA GLY A 334 -1.00 9.73 10.94
C GLY A 334 -0.19 8.54 10.45
N PHE A 335 -0.06 8.36 9.13
CA PHE A 335 0.80 7.32 8.58
C PHE A 335 2.27 7.49 8.97
N ALA A 336 2.78 8.72 8.99
CA ALA A 336 4.14 9.00 9.45
C ALA A 336 4.32 8.63 10.93
N ARG A 337 3.38 9.00 11.79
CA ARG A 337 3.39 8.66 13.22
C ARG A 337 3.36 7.15 13.47
N ILE A 338 2.46 6.42 12.79
CA ILE A 338 2.40 4.95 12.89
C ILE A 338 3.73 4.35 12.46
N SER A 339 4.27 4.79 11.33
CA SER A 339 5.55 4.28 10.80
C SER A 339 6.71 4.55 11.76
N GLU A 340 6.75 5.72 12.39
CA GLU A 340 7.76 6.09 13.38
C GLU A 340 7.67 5.27 14.66
N ALA A 341 6.46 5.02 15.16
CA ALA A 341 6.23 4.18 16.33
C ALA A 341 6.64 2.71 16.07
N LEU A 342 6.33 2.19 14.87
CA LEU A 342 6.61 0.79 14.53
C LEU A 342 8.06 0.52 14.14
N THR A 343 8.78 1.49 13.58
CA THR A 343 10.17 1.32 13.13
C THR A 343 11.09 0.71 14.20
N PRO A 344 11.25 1.29 15.41
CA PRO A 344 12.17 0.75 16.42
C PRO A 344 11.73 -0.61 16.99
N ILE A 345 10.44 -0.94 16.87
CA ILE A 345 9.93 -2.26 17.27
C ILE A 345 10.36 -3.30 16.23
N LEU A 346 10.15 -2.99 14.95
CA LEU A 346 10.53 -3.88 13.85
C LEU A 346 12.05 -4.04 13.73
N GLU A 347 12.85 -2.99 13.96
CA GLU A 347 14.32 -3.11 14.01
C GLU A 347 14.75 -4.17 15.04
N ARG A 348 14.18 -4.13 16.24
CA ARG A 348 14.46 -5.12 17.29
C ARG A 348 14.06 -6.53 16.89
N LEU A 349 12.89 -6.70 16.27
CA LEU A 349 12.41 -8.01 15.80
C LEU A 349 13.24 -8.55 14.63
N LEU A 350 13.86 -7.66 13.86
CA LEU A 350 14.81 -8.00 12.81
C LEU A 350 16.24 -8.23 13.34
N GLY A 351 16.47 -8.06 14.65
CA GLY A 351 17.78 -8.24 15.29
C GLY A 351 18.79 -7.12 14.96
N ARG A 352 18.32 -5.89 14.75
CA ARG A 352 19.14 -4.72 14.39
C ARG A 352 19.28 -3.71 15.52
#